data_AF-A0A933SWH3-F1
#
_entry.id   AF-A0A933SWH3-F1
#
_cell.length_a   1.000
_cell.length_b   1.000
_cell.length_c   1.000
_cell.angle_alpha   90.00
_cell.angle_beta   90.00
_cell.angle_gamma   90.00
#
_symmetry.space_group_name_H-M   'P 1'
#
loop_
_entity.id
_entity.type
_entity.pdbx_description
1 polymer ?
#
loop_
_entity_poly.entity_id
_entity_poly.type
_entity_poly.pdbx_seq_one_letter_code
_entity_poly.pdbx_strand_id
1 'polypeptide(L)'
;MTIIETPIFTRRIQVMLSYEEYRLLQAHLVNKPDVGKVMSGSGGMRKLRWSAKGHGKRGGIRVIYYWFMSKDVILLLFAYAKNEQDDLTKEQLRQLRKVIEKEYL
;
A
#
# COMPACT_ATOMS: atom_id res chain seq x y z
N MET A 1 8.98 12.64 -6.23
CA MET A 1 7.88 11.75 -5.84
C MET A 1 7.50 11.97 -4.39
N THR A 2 6.22 12.24 -4.15
CA THR A 2 5.64 12.44 -2.82
C THR A 2 4.89 11.18 -2.40
N ILE A 3 5.05 10.77 -1.13
CA ILE A 3 4.24 9.71 -0.53
C ILE A 3 3.22 10.36 0.39
N ILE A 4 1.95 9.98 0.23
CA ILE A 4 0.85 10.38 1.10
C ILE A 4 0.25 9.13 1.72
N GLU A 5 -0.07 9.17 3.01
CA GLU A 5 -0.62 8.05 3.75
C GLU A 5 -2.02 8.36 4.24
N THR A 6 -2.93 7.38 4.13
CA THR A 6 -4.18 7.47 4.87
C THR A 6 -3.90 7.22 6.37
N PRO A 7 -4.71 7.78 7.29
CA PRO A 7 -4.53 7.54 8.73
C PRO A 7 -4.59 6.05 9.11
N ILE A 8 -5.38 5.25 8.37
CA ILE A 8 -5.47 3.81 8.61
C ILE A 8 -4.23 3.07 8.15
N PHE A 9 -3.60 3.48 7.04
CA PHE A 9 -2.33 2.94 6.59
C PHE A 9 -1.25 3.17 7.65
N THR A 10 -1.09 4.41 8.11
CA THR A 10 -0.08 4.78 9.12
C THR A 10 -0.22 3.94 10.39
N ARG A 11 -1.43 3.81 10.93
CA ARG A 11 -1.68 2.98 12.12
C ARG A 11 -1.34 1.51 11.91
N ARG A 12 -1.63 0.97 10.71
CA ARG A 12 -1.37 -0.44 10.40
C ARG A 12 0.11 -0.71 10.17
N ILE A 13 0.81 0.16 9.45
CA ILE A 13 2.21 -0.06 9.09
C ILE A 13 3.13 0.01 10.31
N GLN A 14 2.84 0.91 11.26
CA GLN A 14 3.62 1.08 12.49
C GLN A 14 3.62 -0.17 13.40
N VAL A 15 2.57 -0.98 13.35
CA VAL A 15 2.51 -2.25 14.12
C VAL A 15 3.01 -3.45 13.31
N MET A 16 3.21 -3.28 12.00
CA MET A 16 3.63 -4.35 11.09
C MET A 16 5.12 -4.32 10.78
N LEU A 17 5.71 -3.13 10.63
CA LEU A 17 7.10 -2.92 10.25
C LEU A 17 7.81 -2.04 11.28
N SER A 18 9.08 -2.32 11.51
CA SER A 18 9.99 -1.36 12.12
C SER A 18 10.19 -0.13 11.22
N TYR A 19 10.72 0.94 11.79
CA TYR A 19 11.05 2.16 11.04
C TYR A 19 11.96 1.87 9.84
N GLU A 20 13.01 1.06 10.02
CA GLU A 20 13.94 0.72 8.94
C GLU A 20 13.29 -0.11 7.84
N GLU A 21 12.45 -1.10 8.20
CA GLU A 21 11.71 -1.88 7.20
C GLU A 21 10.71 -1.03 6.43
N TYR A 22 10.08 -0.06 7.11
CA TYR A 22 9.18 0.87 6.45
C TYR A 22 9.92 1.81 5.50
N ARG A 23 11.09 2.30 5.91
CA ARG A 23 11.98 3.11 5.05
C ARG A 23 12.39 2.35 3.78
N LEU A 24 12.70 1.06 3.90
CA LEU A 24 13.02 0.21 2.75
C LEU A 24 11.82 0.01 1.82
N LEU A 25 10.61 -0.16 2.38
CA LEU A 25 9.37 -0.23 1.58
C LEU A 25 9.16 1.08 0.80
N GLN A 26 9.29 2.23 1.46
CA GLN A 26 9.14 3.54 0.83
C GLN A 26 10.17 3.74 -0.29
N ALA A 27 11.45 3.46 -0.02
CA ALA A 27 12.51 3.54 -1.03
C ALA A 27 12.24 2.61 -2.23
N HIS A 28 11.74 1.40 -1.98
CA HIS A 28 11.38 0.47 -3.05
C HIS A 28 10.25 1.01 -3.93
N LEU A 29 9.19 1.56 -3.32
CA LEU A 29 8.07 2.17 -4.03
C LEU A 29 8.48 3.42 -4.81
N VAL A 30 9.38 4.24 -4.26
CA VAL A 30 9.90 5.43 -4.97
C VAL A 30 10.69 5.02 -6.22
N ASN A 31 11.52 3.98 -6.13
CA ASN A 31 12.32 3.53 -7.26
C ASN A 31 11.51 2.73 -8.29
N LYS A 32 10.45 2.04 -7.86
CA LYS A 32 9.63 1.20 -8.74
C LYS A 32 8.13 1.32 -8.42
N PRO A 33 7.48 2.43 -8.79
CA PRO A 33 6.07 2.69 -8.45
C PRO A 33 5.09 1.70 -9.08
N ASP A 34 5.47 1.05 -10.17
CA ASP A 34 4.67 0.09 -10.93
C ASP A 34 4.77 -1.35 -10.42
N VAL A 35 5.62 -1.62 -9.42
CA VAL A 35 5.91 -2.98 -8.90
C VAL A 35 4.68 -3.72 -8.38
N GLY A 36 3.70 -2.99 -7.85
CA GLY A 36 2.43 -3.55 -7.40
C GLY A 36 1.55 -3.93 -8.58
N LYS A 37 0.97 -5.13 -8.52
CA LYS A 37 0.01 -5.59 -9.52
C LYS A 37 -1.28 -4.78 -9.45
N VAL A 38 -1.75 -4.28 -10.57
CA VAL A 38 -3.04 -3.59 -10.66
C VAL A 38 -4.15 -4.58 -10.30
N MET A 39 -5.05 -4.16 -9.41
CA MET A 39 -6.20 -4.96 -8.99
C MET A 39 -7.38 -4.70 -9.94
N SER A 40 -7.93 -5.76 -10.55
CA SER A 40 -9.06 -5.62 -11.48
C SER A 40 -10.28 -4.99 -10.79
N GLY A 41 -10.99 -4.11 -11.49
CA GLY A 41 -12.17 -3.41 -10.97
C GLY A 41 -11.89 -2.35 -9.89
N SER A 42 -10.63 -2.12 -9.50
CA SER A 42 -10.26 -1.17 -8.45
C SER A 42 -10.17 0.29 -8.92
N GLY A 43 -10.22 0.54 -10.23
CA GLY A 43 -9.95 1.86 -10.79
C GLY A 43 -8.47 2.26 -10.83
N GLY A 44 -7.55 1.29 -10.74
CA GLY A 44 -6.10 1.52 -10.88
C GLY A 44 -5.29 1.35 -9.60
N MET A 45 -5.91 0.92 -8.50
CA MET A 45 -5.16 0.55 -7.29
C MET A 45 -4.25 -0.64 -7.53
N ARG A 46 -3.13 -0.66 -6.83
CA ARG A 46 -2.06 -1.64 -6.94
C ARG A 46 -1.86 -2.38 -5.62
N LYS A 47 -1.51 -3.65 -5.72
CA LYS A 47 -1.16 -4.52 -4.60
C LYS A 47 0.31 -4.92 -4.67
N LEU A 48 1.09 -4.48 -3.69
CA LEU A 48 2.47 -4.91 -3.47
C LEU A 48 2.51 -5.98 -2.38
N ARG A 49 3.19 -7.09 -2.66
CA ARG A 49 3.56 -8.10 -1.66
C ARG A 49 4.96 -7.76 -1.16
N TRP A 50 5.08 -7.41 0.12
CA TRP A 50 6.34 -6.99 0.72
C TRP A 50 6.79 -8.00 1.77
N SER A 51 8.05 -8.40 1.72
CA SER A 51 8.71 -9.21 2.73
C SER A 51 10.12 -8.67 2.91
N ALA A 52 10.42 -8.09 4.07
CA ALA A 52 11.78 -7.67 4.37
C ALA A 52 12.69 -8.91 4.38
N LYS A 53 13.79 -8.89 3.59
CA LYS A 53 14.79 -9.95 3.62
C LYS A 53 15.68 -9.76 4.85
N GLY A 54 15.88 -10.82 5.64
CA GLY A 54 16.95 -10.88 6.65
C GLY A 54 16.56 -10.72 8.12
N HIS A 55 15.30 -10.40 8.44
CA HIS A 55 14.82 -10.37 9.83
C HIS A 55 13.75 -11.45 10.05
N GLY A 56 13.99 -12.34 11.02
CA GLY A 56 13.18 -13.55 11.23
C GLY A 56 11.71 -13.30 11.58
N LYS A 57 10.88 -14.33 11.36
CA LYS A 57 9.46 -14.56 11.76
C LYS A 57 8.40 -13.45 11.57
N ARG A 58 8.72 -12.19 11.27
CA ARG A 58 7.72 -11.12 11.04
C ARG A 58 7.27 -11.16 9.58
N GLY A 59 6.05 -11.68 9.42
CA GLY A 59 5.49 -12.17 8.16
C GLY A 59 5.28 -11.08 7.11
N GLY A 60 5.39 -11.48 5.84
CA GLY A 60 5.14 -10.59 4.72
C GLY A 60 3.78 -9.89 4.80
N ILE A 61 3.73 -8.66 4.33
CA ILE A 61 2.54 -7.82 4.29
C ILE A 61 2.09 -7.58 2.85
N ARG A 62 0.85 -7.15 2.71
CA ARG A 62 0.29 -6.66 1.45
C ARG A 62 -0.04 -5.18 1.62
N VAL A 63 0.53 -4.37 0.73
CA VAL A 63 0.37 -2.92 0.68
C VAL A 63 -0.51 -2.58 -0.51
N ILE A 64 -1.59 -1.85 -0.24
CA ILE A 64 -2.51 -1.34 -1.24
C ILE A 64 -2.23 0.15 -1.42
N TYR A 65 -1.97 0.54 -2.65
CA TYR A 65 -1.62 1.92 -2.98
C TYR A 65 -2.15 2.33 -4.35
N TYR A 66 -2.18 3.64 -4.59
CA TYR A 66 -2.47 4.22 -5.90
C TYR A 66 -1.29 5.06 -6.36
N TRP A 67 -0.94 4.98 -7.64
CA TRP A 67 0.14 5.78 -8.23
C TRP A 67 -0.45 6.83 -9.18
N PHE A 68 -0.45 8.08 -8.75
CA PHE A 68 -0.86 9.24 -9.55
C PHE A 68 0.31 9.69 -10.41
N MET A 69 0.45 9.11 -11.59
CA MET A 69 1.53 9.42 -12.53
C MET A 69 1.62 10.92 -12.87
N SER A 70 0.47 11.59 -13.06
CA SER A 70 0.41 13.00 -13.43
C SER A 70 0.85 13.97 -12.32
N LYS A 71 0.77 13.54 -11.04
CA LYS A 71 1.14 14.35 -9.87
C LYS A 71 2.47 13.91 -9.24
N ASP A 72 3.10 12.84 -9.75
CA ASP A 72 4.26 12.18 -9.14
C ASP A 72 4.02 11.81 -7.65
N VAL A 73 2.84 11.26 -7.35
CA VAL A 73 2.39 10.89 -5.99
C VAL A 73 2.09 9.40 -5.88
N ILE A 74 2.54 8.79 -4.79
CA ILE A 74 2.10 7.48 -4.32
C ILE A 74 1.20 7.68 -3.09
N LEU A 75 -0.06 7.26 -3.20
CA LEU A 75 -1.02 7.27 -2.09
C LEU A 75 -1.09 5.88 -1.47
N LEU A 76 -0.60 5.73 -0.24
CA LEU A 76 -0.64 4.50 0.55
C LEU A 76 -1.98 4.39 1.27
N LEU A 77 -2.81 3.44 0.83
CA LEU A 77 -4.21 3.35 1.19
C LEU A 77 -4.46 2.43 2.38
N PHE A 78 -3.86 1.24 2.35
CA PHE A 78 -4.08 0.22 3.37
C PHE A 78 -2.94 -0.82 3.39
N ALA A 79 -2.70 -1.42 4.55
CA ALA A 79 -1.75 -2.51 4.72
C ALA A 79 -2.35 -3.60 5.60
N TYR A 80 -2.06 -4.86 5.27
CA TYR A 80 -2.53 -6.03 6.01
C TYR A 80 -1.53 -7.19 5.94
N ALA A 81 -1.52 -8.05 6.95
CA ALA A 81 -0.59 -9.18 7.00
C ALA A 81 -1.00 -10.29 6.02
N LYS A 82 -0.04 -11.14 5.60
CA LYS A 82 -0.29 -12.23 4.65
C LYS A 82 -1.43 -13.17 5.09
N ASN A 83 -1.61 -13.37 6.40
CA ASN A 83 -2.58 -14.29 6.99
C ASN A 83 -3.91 -13.63 7.40
N GLU A 84 -4.06 -12.31 7.26
CA GLU A 84 -5.31 -11.62 7.64
C GLU A 84 -6.41 -11.79 6.59
N GLN A 85 -6.05 -11.73 5.31
CA GLN A 85 -6.95 -11.89 4.16
C GLN A 85 -6.12 -12.15 2.90
N ASP A 86 -6.71 -12.75 1.87
CA ASP A 86 -6.04 -12.91 0.57
C ASP A 86 -6.22 -11.65 -0.29
N ASP A 87 -7.46 -11.38 -0.67
CA ASP A 87 -7.85 -10.23 -1.48
C ASP A 87 -8.87 -9.35 -0.73
N LEU A 88 -8.77 -8.04 -0.96
CA LEU A 88 -9.80 -7.12 -0.51
C LEU A 88 -11.11 -7.43 -1.22
N THR A 89 -12.22 -7.37 -0.47
CA THR A 89 -13.56 -7.52 -1.03
C THR A 89 -13.87 -6.37 -1.97
N LYS A 90 -14.85 -6.57 -2.87
CA LYS A 90 -15.35 -5.50 -3.77
C LYS A 90 -15.83 -4.29 -2.97
N GLU A 91 -16.44 -4.51 -1.80
CA GLU A 91 -16.92 -3.44 -0.94
C GLU A 91 -15.77 -2.62 -0.34
N GLN A 92 -14.73 -3.29 0.16
CA GLN A 92 -13.52 -2.62 0.67
C GLN A 92 -12.84 -1.80 -0.45
N LEU A 93 -12.73 -2.35 -1.66
CA LEU A 93 -12.20 -1.62 -2.81
C LEU A 93 -13.04 -0.39 -3.14
N ARG A 94 -14.37 -0.52 -3.10
CA ARG A 94 -15.28 0.62 -3.31
C ARG A 94 -15.08 1.71 -2.25
N GLN A 95 -14.90 1.33 -0.99
CA GLN A 95 -14.63 2.28 0.10
C GLN A 95 -13.29 3.00 -0.09
N LEU A 96 -12.21 2.27 -0.40
CA LEU A 96 -10.92 2.88 -0.67
C LEU A 96 -10.96 3.84 -1.86
N ARG A 97 -11.72 3.49 -2.91
CA ARG A 97 -11.92 4.38 -4.06
C ARG A 97 -12.60 5.69 -3.68
N LYS A 98 -13.62 5.66 -2.82
CA LYS A 98 -14.26 6.89 -2.32
C LYS A 98 -13.29 7.80 -1.56
N VAL A 99 -12.36 7.23 -0.80
CA VAL A 99 -11.30 8.01 -0.12
C VAL A 99 -10.41 8.69 -1.15
N ILE A 100 -9.99 7.97 -2.19
CA ILE A 100 -9.19 8.52 -3.29
C ILE A 100 -9.91 9.70 -3.96
N GLU A 101 -11.19 9.51 -4.33
CA GLU A 101 -11.99 10.49 -5.06
C GLU A 101 -12.34 11.73 -4.23
N LYS A 102 -12.46 11.60 -2.90
CA LYS A 102 -12.86 12.72 -2.04
C LYS A 102 -11.68 13.56 -1.55
N GLU A 103 -10.54 12.92 -1.29
CA GLU A 103 -9.42 13.55 -0.58
C GLU A 103 -8.22 13.89 -1.50
N TYR A 104 -8.12 13.28 -2.69
CA TYR A 104 -6.89 13.34 -3.50
C TYR A 104 -7.10 13.58 -5.01
N LEU A 105 -8.34 13.48 -5.49
CA LEU A 105 -8.78 13.93 -6.81
C LEU A 105 -9.57 15.22 -6.67
#